data_AF-A0A820JRR7-F1
#
_entry.id   AF-A0A820JRR7-F1
#
_cell.length_a   1.000
_cell.length_b   1.000
_cell.length_c   1.000
_cell.angle_alpha   90.00
_cell.angle_beta   90.00
_cell.angle_gamma   90.00
#
_symmetry.space_group_name_H-M   'P 1'
#
loop_
_entity.id
_entity.type
_entity.pdbx_description
1 polymer ?
#
loop_
_entity_poly.entity_id
_entity_poly.type
_entity_poly.pdbx_seq_one_letter_code
_entity_poly.pdbx_strand_id
1 'polypeptide(L)'
;KWWFTQGYMSSTGKCFDIGTATSQSLQEFEQRQAVFAQKHNIPPEQIDYISGEKNLINEFDVYCSEDGVAGNGALMRLAPVPLFFYRFPPYAVEYSGHSGQITHGDIKAYDACRYYGALIVAALQGYRKDQLLDKQFYAKHTDWFSGKPLCNEVKQIAEG
;
A
#
# COMPACT_ATOMS: atom_id res chain seq x y z
N LYS A 1 -16.66 -5.36 9.35
CA LYS A 1 -16.72 -4.22 10.31
C LYS A 1 -15.55 -3.29 10.03
N TRP A 2 -15.80 -2.01 9.74
CA TRP A 2 -14.79 -1.08 9.21
C TRP A 2 -14.29 -0.12 10.29
N TRP A 3 -12.97 0.13 10.34
CA TRP A 3 -12.38 1.11 11.27
C TRP A 3 -12.94 2.52 11.04
N PHE A 4 -13.06 2.93 9.79
CA PHE A 4 -13.47 4.28 9.37
C PHE A 4 -14.82 4.72 9.93
N THR A 5 -15.81 3.83 9.92
CA THR A 5 -17.18 4.15 10.35
C THR A 5 -17.51 3.66 11.76
N GLN A 6 -16.86 2.60 12.25
CA GLN A 6 -17.22 1.93 13.50
C GLN A 6 -16.12 1.97 14.58
N GLY A 7 -14.95 2.54 14.28
CA GLY A 7 -13.81 2.52 15.22
C GLY A 7 -13.26 1.11 15.49
N TYR A 8 -13.58 0.13 14.65
CA TYR A 8 -13.02 -1.22 14.76
C TYR A 8 -11.49 -1.20 14.67
N MET A 9 -10.78 -1.88 15.57
CA MET A 9 -9.31 -1.80 15.74
C MET A 9 -8.76 -0.42 16.17
N SER A 10 -9.62 0.52 16.57
CA SER A 10 -9.18 1.76 17.22
C SER A 10 -8.84 1.55 18.69
N SER A 11 -7.80 2.22 19.18
CA SER A 11 -7.43 2.24 20.60
C SER A 11 -8.44 2.99 21.49
N THR A 12 -9.28 3.84 20.92
CA THR A 12 -10.30 4.63 21.66
C THR A 12 -11.73 4.16 21.40
N GLY A 13 -11.92 3.10 20.61
CA GLY A 13 -13.24 2.61 20.21
C GLY A 13 -13.97 3.48 19.19
N LYS A 14 -13.36 4.56 18.69
CA LYS A 14 -13.88 5.43 17.62
C LYS A 14 -12.80 5.73 16.58
N CYS A 15 -13.19 6.06 15.35
CA CYS A 15 -12.24 6.57 14.36
C CYS A 15 -11.73 7.97 14.81
N PHE A 16 -10.42 8.18 14.78
CA PHE A 16 -9.78 9.47 15.05
C PHE A 16 -8.46 9.55 14.27
N ASP A 17 -8.00 10.77 13.99
CA ASP A 17 -6.73 11.06 13.28
C ASP A 17 -6.61 10.44 11.87
N ILE A 18 -7.74 10.32 11.17
CA ILE A 18 -7.74 9.94 9.75
C ILE A 18 -7.35 11.14 8.89
N GLY A 19 -6.34 10.98 8.04
CA GLY A 19 -5.93 12.01 7.09
C GLY A 19 -6.91 12.14 5.91
N THR A 20 -7.01 13.35 5.34
CA THR A 20 -7.92 13.68 4.23
C THR A 20 -7.80 12.70 3.06
N ALA A 21 -6.58 12.42 2.59
CA ALA A 21 -6.30 11.49 1.49
C ALA A 21 -6.87 10.08 1.74
N THR A 22 -6.66 9.55 2.96
CA THR A 22 -7.16 8.22 3.32
C THR A 22 -8.69 8.23 3.45
N SER A 23 -9.26 9.28 4.04
CA SER A 23 -10.72 9.43 4.14
C SER A 23 -11.39 9.49 2.77
N GLN A 24 -10.84 10.28 1.83
CA GLN A 24 -11.39 10.42 0.47
C GLN A 24 -11.31 9.09 -0.29
N SER A 25 -10.17 8.40 -0.23
CA SER A 25 -10.00 7.11 -0.87
C SER A 25 -10.98 6.05 -0.35
N LEU A 26 -11.27 6.03 0.97
CA LEU A 26 -12.25 5.10 1.54
C LEU A 26 -13.68 5.45 1.11
N GLN A 27 -14.04 6.74 1.02
CA GLN A 27 -15.34 7.16 0.51
C GLN A 27 -15.54 6.76 -0.96
N GLU A 28 -14.52 6.95 -1.79
CA GLU A 28 -14.55 6.51 -3.19
C GLU A 28 -14.66 4.98 -3.28
N PHE A 29 -13.95 4.24 -2.43
CA PHE A 29 -14.06 2.79 -2.36
C PHE A 29 -15.49 2.32 -1.99
N GLU A 30 -16.13 2.95 -1.00
CA GLU A 30 -17.53 2.69 -0.64
C GLU A 30 -18.50 2.98 -1.80
N GLN A 31 -18.29 4.10 -2.50
CA GLN A 31 -19.08 4.46 -3.68
C GLN A 31 -18.93 3.43 -4.81
N ARG A 32 -17.69 3.02 -5.11
CA ARG A 32 -17.41 1.99 -6.13
C ARG A 32 -18.02 0.66 -5.74
N GLN A 33 -17.91 0.25 -4.48
CA GLN A 33 -18.55 -0.98 -3.98
C GLN A 33 -20.06 -0.95 -4.19
N ALA A 34 -20.73 0.17 -3.89
CA ALA A 34 -22.17 0.31 -4.09
C ALA A 34 -22.57 0.17 -5.57
N VAL A 35 -21.84 0.84 -6.47
CA VAL A 35 -22.09 0.74 -7.92
C VAL A 35 -21.81 -0.68 -8.44
N PHE A 36 -20.73 -1.31 -7.98
CA PHE A 36 -20.37 -2.66 -8.37
C PHE A 36 -21.41 -3.69 -7.90
N ALA A 37 -21.87 -3.56 -6.65
CA ALA A 37 -22.90 -4.42 -6.09
C ALA A 37 -24.21 -4.34 -6.89
N GLN A 38 -24.63 -3.12 -7.24
CA GLN A 38 -25.82 -2.91 -8.07
C GLN A 38 -25.66 -3.54 -9.46
N LYS A 39 -24.52 -3.32 -10.12
CA LYS A 39 -24.22 -3.84 -11.46
C LYS A 39 -24.33 -5.37 -11.53
N HIS A 40 -23.84 -6.05 -10.48
CA HIS A 40 -23.75 -7.52 -10.43
C HIS A 40 -24.87 -8.18 -9.61
N ASN A 41 -25.86 -7.41 -9.15
CA ASN A 41 -26.94 -7.87 -8.27
C ASN A 41 -26.43 -8.59 -7.00
N ILE A 42 -25.35 -8.07 -6.41
CA ILE A 42 -24.75 -8.60 -5.19
C ILE A 42 -25.45 -7.96 -3.99
N PRO A 43 -25.98 -8.73 -3.03
CA PRO A 43 -26.54 -8.16 -1.80
C PRO A 43 -25.48 -7.35 -1.03
N PRO A 44 -25.80 -6.17 -0.47
CA PRO A 44 -24.82 -5.33 0.23
C PRO A 44 -24.05 -6.04 1.34
N GLU A 45 -24.68 -6.98 2.04
CA GLU A 45 -24.05 -7.78 3.10
C GLU A 45 -23.01 -8.79 2.59
N GLN A 46 -23.00 -9.08 1.29
CA GLN A 46 -22.09 -10.04 0.65
C GLN A 46 -20.92 -9.37 -0.06
N ILE A 47 -20.95 -8.05 -0.29
CA ILE A 47 -19.96 -7.34 -1.13
C ILE A 47 -18.53 -7.49 -0.59
N ASP A 48 -18.35 -7.54 0.73
CA ASP A 48 -17.05 -7.72 1.39
C ASP A 48 -16.52 -9.17 1.30
N TYR A 49 -17.32 -10.11 0.79
CA TYR A 49 -17.05 -11.55 0.80
C TYR A 49 -16.90 -12.18 -0.59
N ILE A 50 -16.77 -11.36 -1.64
CA ILE A 50 -16.69 -11.83 -3.04
C ILE A 50 -15.31 -12.37 -3.46
N SER A 51 -14.36 -12.52 -2.54
CA SER A 51 -12.97 -12.92 -2.84
C SER A 51 -12.83 -14.33 -3.44
N GLY A 52 -13.86 -15.19 -3.31
CA GLY A 52 -13.93 -16.49 -3.97
C GLY A 52 -14.30 -16.45 -5.46
N GLU A 53 -14.91 -15.35 -5.92
CA GLU A 53 -15.39 -15.15 -7.29
C GLU A 53 -14.30 -14.46 -8.12
N LYS A 54 -13.34 -15.25 -8.64
CA LYS A 54 -12.16 -14.74 -9.37
C LYS A 54 -12.48 -13.78 -10.52
N ASN A 55 -13.65 -13.92 -11.16
CA ASN A 55 -14.03 -13.04 -12.26
C ASN A 55 -14.47 -11.66 -11.74
N LEU A 56 -15.18 -11.62 -10.61
CA LEU A 56 -15.66 -10.37 -10.01
C LEU A 56 -14.51 -9.57 -9.39
N ILE A 57 -13.61 -10.24 -8.67
CA ILE A 57 -12.49 -9.56 -8.00
C ILE A 57 -11.56 -8.84 -8.99
N ASN A 58 -11.39 -9.39 -10.19
CA ASN A 58 -10.55 -8.79 -11.23
C ASN A 58 -11.20 -7.58 -11.91
N GLU A 59 -12.52 -7.41 -11.79
CA GLU A 59 -13.25 -6.29 -12.36
C GLU A 59 -13.28 -5.08 -11.41
N PHE A 60 -13.12 -5.31 -10.10
CA PHE A 60 -13.19 -4.26 -9.09
C PHE A 60 -11.85 -3.52 -8.95
N ASP A 61 -11.84 -2.22 -9.26
CA ASP A 61 -10.66 -1.37 -9.07
C ASP A 61 -10.56 -0.88 -7.62
N VAL A 62 -9.59 -1.43 -6.89
CA VAL A 62 -9.27 -1.10 -5.50
C VAL A 62 -8.45 0.19 -5.34
N TYR A 63 -7.90 0.77 -6.41
CA TYR A 63 -7.08 1.97 -6.35
C TYR A 63 -7.96 3.23 -6.37
N CYS A 64 -8.49 3.58 -5.21
CA CYS A 64 -9.52 4.63 -5.05
C CYS A 64 -8.95 6.01 -4.70
N SER A 65 -7.63 6.18 -4.73
CA SER A 65 -7.01 7.49 -4.51
C SER A 65 -6.99 8.32 -5.78
N GLU A 66 -7.15 9.64 -5.63
CA GLU A 66 -6.85 10.60 -6.70
C GLU A 66 -5.36 10.61 -7.06
N ASP A 67 -5.08 11.03 -8.29
CA ASP A 67 -3.73 11.31 -8.78
C ASP A 67 -3.07 12.44 -7.99
N GLY A 68 -1.74 12.40 -7.84
CA GLY A 68 -0.99 13.46 -7.15
C GLY A 68 -1.01 13.40 -5.61
N VAL A 69 -1.77 12.47 -5.02
CA VAL A 69 -1.82 12.25 -3.57
C VAL A 69 -0.55 11.52 -3.09
N ALA A 70 0.43 12.29 -2.60
CA ALA A 70 1.77 11.81 -2.21
C ALA A 70 2.08 11.90 -0.69
N GLY A 71 1.05 11.97 0.16
CA GLY A 71 1.21 12.01 1.63
C GLY A 71 1.87 10.77 2.23
N ASN A 72 2.37 10.89 3.46
CA ASN A 72 3.10 9.83 4.17
C ASN A 72 2.21 8.76 4.84
N GLY A 73 0.88 8.88 4.77
CA GLY A 73 -0.05 7.96 5.44
C GLY A 73 0.07 6.51 4.95
N ALA A 74 0.54 6.30 3.72
CA ALA A 74 0.88 4.98 3.19
C ALA A 74 2.05 4.32 3.93
N LEU A 75 3.12 5.08 4.24
CA LEU A 75 4.30 4.57 4.93
C LEU A 75 4.02 4.18 6.39
N MET A 76 3.16 4.94 7.08
CA MET A 76 2.87 4.76 8.51
C MET A 76 2.29 3.40 8.86
N ARG A 77 1.65 2.73 7.90
CA ARG A 77 1.01 1.42 8.08
C ARG A 77 1.68 0.29 7.29
N LEU A 78 2.85 0.56 6.70
CA LEU A 78 3.44 -0.33 5.70
C LEU A 78 3.92 -1.66 6.28
N ALA A 79 4.45 -1.64 7.51
CA ALA A 79 5.24 -2.73 8.10
C ALA A 79 4.67 -4.16 7.94
N PRO A 80 3.35 -4.43 8.05
CA PRO A 80 2.81 -5.79 7.89
C PRO A 80 3.15 -6.45 6.53
N VAL A 81 3.24 -5.67 5.45
CA VAL A 81 3.48 -6.20 4.10
C VAL A 81 4.89 -6.78 3.94
N PRO A 82 5.98 -6.01 4.14
CA PRO A 82 7.33 -6.56 4.08
C PRO A 82 7.60 -7.59 5.18
N LEU A 83 6.94 -7.52 6.34
CA LEU A 83 7.02 -8.57 7.37
C LEU A 83 6.47 -9.91 6.87
N PHE A 84 5.34 -9.91 6.15
CA PHE A 84 4.75 -11.13 5.63
C PHE A 84 5.57 -11.73 4.48
N PHE A 85 6.03 -10.88 3.55
CA PHE A 85 6.74 -11.32 2.34
C PHE A 85 8.28 -11.35 2.46
N TYR A 86 8.85 -11.17 3.67
CA TYR A 86 10.30 -10.93 3.85
C TYR A 86 11.24 -11.99 3.24
N ARG A 87 10.76 -13.22 3.06
CA ARG A 87 11.50 -14.33 2.42
C ARG A 87 11.57 -14.21 0.89
N PHE A 88 10.78 -13.32 0.30
CA PHE A 88 10.68 -13.08 -1.14
C PHE A 88 10.76 -11.57 -1.41
N PRO A 89 11.97 -10.97 -1.38
CA PRO A 89 12.13 -9.52 -1.48
C PRO A 89 11.41 -8.86 -2.67
N PRO A 90 11.43 -9.43 -3.89
CA PRO A 90 10.68 -8.85 -5.00
C PRO A 90 9.18 -8.69 -4.74
N TYR A 91 8.55 -9.68 -4.09
CA TYR A 91 7.14 -9.60 -3.70
C TYR A 91 6.91 -8.63 -2.55
N ALA A 92 7.79 -8.63 -1.55
CA ALA A 92 7.70 -7.69 -0.44
C ALA A 92 7.75 -6.23 -0.92
N VAL A 93 8.67 -5.92 -1.84
CA VAL A 93 8.81 -4.59 -2.43
C VAL A 93 7.58 -4.24 -3.27
N GLU A 94 7.19 -5.09 -4.22
CA GLU A 94 6.05 -4.83 -5.11
C GLU A 94 4.74 -4.62 -4.33
N TYR A 95 4.41 -5.53 -3.40
CA TYR A 95 3.19 -5.42 -2.61
C TYR A 95 3.23 -4.27 -1.60
N SER A 96 4.41 -3.84 -1.16
CA SER A 96 4.56 -2.61 -0.38
C SER A 96 4.09 -1.40 -1.18
N GLY A 97 4.46 -1.31 -2.46
CA GLY A 97 3.97 -0.29 -3.37
C GLY A 97 2.44 -0.31 -3.51
N HIS A 98 1.86 -1.47 -3.86
CA HIS A 98 0.40 -1.61 -4.03
C HIS A 98 -0.37 -1.25 -2.75
N SER A 99 0.12 -1.62 -1.58
CA SER A 99 -0.52 -1.30 -0.28
C SER A 99 -0.61 0.21 -0.03
N GLY A 100 0.40 0.97 -0.45
CA GLY A 100 0.37 2.43 -0.37
C GLY A 100 -0.61 3.05 -1.37
N GLN A 101 -0.54 2.58 -2.62
CA GLN A 101 -1.27 3.13 -3.76
C GLN A 101 -2.79 3.13 -3.59
N ILE A 102 -3.35 2.16 -2.86
CA ILE A 102 -4.80 2.07 -2.58
C ILE A 102 -5.37 3.41 -2.06
N THR A 103 -4.59 4.16 -1.28
CA THR A 103 -5.03 5.42 -0.63
C THR A 103 -4.20 6.66 -0.99
N HIS A 104 -3.10 6.47 -1.71
CA HIS A 104 -2.17 7.52 -2.08
C HIS A 104 -1.68 7.25 -3.51
N GLY A 105 -2.39 7.82 -4.49
CA GLY A 105 -2.30 7.45 -5.90
C GLY A 105 -1.08 8.00 -6.65
N ASP A 106 -0.25 8.83 -6.01
CA ASP A 106 0.96 9.36 -6.64
C ASP A 106 2.07 8.29 -6.69
N ILE A 107 2.82 8.26 -7.80
CA ILE A 107 3.97 7.38 -7.97
C ILE A 107 5.01 7.53 -6.84
N LYS A 108 5.17 8.73 -6.28
CA LYS A 108 6.05 8.98 -5.14
C LYS A 108 5.63 8.18 -3.91
N ALA A 109 4.33 8.05 -3.64
CA ALA A 109 3.83 7.27 -2.52
C ALA A 109 4.03 5.76 -2.75
N TYR A 110 3.74 5.29 -3.97
CA TYR A 110 4.00 3.92 -4.39
C TYR A 110 5.48 3.54 -4.24
N ASP A 111 6.38 4.33 -4.83
CA ASP A 111 7.82 4.05 -4.83
C ASP A 111 8.48 4.28 -3.47
N ALA A 112 8.00 5.26 -2.68
CA ALA A 112 8.46 5.40 -1.30
C ALA A 112 8.12 4.16 -0.47
N CYS A 113 6.93 3.57 -0.67
CA CYS A 113 6.57 2.32 0.00
C CYS A 113 7.40 1.14 -0.50
N ARG A 114 7.68 1.04 -1.81
CA ARG A 114 8.59 0.02 -2.36
C ARG A 114 9.97 0.10 -1.72
N TYR A 115 10.56 1.30 -1.69
CA TYR A 115 11.88 1.52 -1.12
C TYR A 115 11.90 1.26 0.40
N TYR A 116 10.92 1.77 1.14
CA TYR A 116 10.85 1.53 2.58
C TYR A 116 10.61 0.05 2.91
N GLY A 117 9.81 -0.64 2.09
CA GLY A 117 9.63 -2.09 2.15
C GLY A 117 10.96 -2.84 1.97
N ALA A 118 11.78 -2.45 0.99
CA ALA A 118 13.11 -3.02 0.78
C ALA A 118 14.02 -2.83 2.02
N LEU A 119 14.01 -1.65 2.64
CA LEU A 119 14.78 -1.38 3.86
C LEU A 119 14.33 -2.26 5.03
N ILE A 120 13.01 -2.46 5.19
CA ILE A 120 12.46 -3.35 6.23
C ILE A 120 12.88 -4.81 5.96
N VAL A 121 12.79 -5.28 4.72
CA VAL A 121 13.23 -6.63 4.33
C VAL A 121 14.72 -6.83 4.63
N ALA A 122 15.58 -5.88 4.25
CA ALA A 122 17.01 -5.96 4.52
C ALA A 122 17.30 -5.98 6.02
N ALA A 123 16.59 -5.18 6.83
CA ALA A 123 16.70 -5.21 8.28
C ALA A 123 16.31 -6.59 8.86
N LEU A 124 15.23 -7.20 8.36
CA LEU A 124 14.81 -8.57 8.74
C LEU A 124 15.82 -9.65 8.32
N GLN A 125 16.59 -9.39 7.27
CA GLN A 125 17.68 -10.25 6.81
C GLN A 125 19.02 -9.99 7.54
N GLY A 126 19.04 -9.11 8.55
CA GLY A 126 20.19 -8.89 9.41
C GLY A 126 21.16 -7.82 8.91
N TYR A 127 20.78 -6.99 7.94
CA TYR A 127 21.61 -5.88 7.48
C TYR A 127 21.83 -4.87 8.61
N ARG A 128 23.07 -4.40 8.75
CA ARG A 128 23.44 -3.36 9.70
C ARG A 128 22.98 -1.98 9.23
N LYS A 129 22.87 -1.05 10.17
CA LYS A 129 22.43 0.34 9.93
C LYS A 129 23.23 1.05 8.83
N ASP A 130 24.54 0.88 8.80
CA ASP A 130 25.42 1.45 7.76
C ASP A 130 25.20 0.84 6.37
N GLN A 131 24.79 -0.44 6.31
CA GLN A 131 24.42 -1.08 5.04
C GLN A 131 23.05 -0.61 4.55
N LEU A 132 22.09 -0.39 5.47
CA LEU A 132 20.77 0.15 5.14
C LEU A 132 20.82 1.60 4.66
N LEU A 133 21.74 2.39 5.21
CA LEU A 133 21.93 3.81 4.86
C LEU A 133 23.00 4.02 3.78
N ASP A 134 23.49 2.95 3.14
CA ASP A 134 24.42 3.04 2.03
C ASP A 134 23.72 3.69 0.82
N LYS A 135 24.32 4.74 0.25
CA LYS A 135 23.84 5.40 -0.98
C LYS A 135 23.73 4.44 -2.18
N GLN A 136 24.46 3.33 -2.13
CA GLN A 136 24.42 2.27 -3.13
C GLN A 136 23.43 1.16 -2.77
N PHE A 137 22.66 1.27 -1.67
CA PHE A 137 21.70 0.25 -1.25
C PHE A 137 20.73 -0.09 -2.39
N TYR A 138 20.12 0.93 -3.02
CA TYR A 138 19.19 0.71 -4.12
C TYR A 138 19.86 0.03 -5.32
N ALA A 139 21.03 0.54 -5.75
CA ALA A 139 21.79 -0.03 -6.86
C ALA A 139 22.19 -1.49 -6.63
N LYS A 140 22.51 -1.86 -5.38
CA LYS A 140 22.89 -3.22 -4.97
C LYS A 140 21.72 -4.21 -4.90
N HIS A 141 20.47 -3.74 -4.89
CA HIS A 141 19.26 -4.57 -4.74
C HIS A 141 18.24 -4.32 -5.86
N THR A 142 18.70 -3.91 -7.05
CA THR A 142 17.82 -3.64 -8.20
C THR A 142 16.96 -4.85 -8.61
N ASP A 143 17.43 -6.06 -8.33
CA ASP A 143 16.69 -7.31 -8.51
C ASP A 143 15.41 -7.37 -7.64
N TRP A 144 15.39 -6.74 -6.47
CA TRP A 144 14.21 -6.68 -5.60
C TRP A 144 13.12 -5.75 -6.17
N PHE A 145 13.47 -4.90 -7.13
CA PHE A 145 12.52 -3.98 -7.77
C PHE A 145 11.95 -4.55 -9.08
N SER A 146 12.21 -5.81 -9.39
CA SER A 146 11.66 -6.52 -10.56
C SER A 146 11.87 -5.78 -11.89
N GLY A 147 12.99 -5.06 -12.02
CA GLY A 147 13.30 -4.25 -13.21
C GLY A 147 12.48 -2.98 -13.38
N LYS A 148 11.59 -2.63 -12.43
CA LYS A 148 10.82 -1.38 -12.42
C LYS A 148 11.58 -0.32 -11.61
N PRO A 149 12.23 0.67 -12.24
CA PRO A 149 13.00 1.67 -11.50
C PRO A 149 12.10 2.53 -10.59
N LEU A 150 12.67 3.04 -9.51
CA LEU A 150 12.05 4.09 -8.69
C LEU A 150 11.93 5.40 -9.49
N CYS A 151 10.90 6.19 -9.22
CA CYS A 151 10.77 7.55 -9.71
C CYS A 151 11.94 8.42 -9.23
N ASN A 152 12.22 9.50 -9.95
CA ASN A 152 13.43 10.30 -9.75
C ASN A 152 13.53 10.87 -8.32
N GLU A 153 12.43 11.31 -7.75
CA GLU A 153 12.37 11.91 -6.41
C GLU A 153 12.71 10.90 -5.32
N VAL A 154 12.15 9.68 -5.39
CA VAL A 154 12.46 8.62 -4.42
C VAL A 154 13.88 8.09 -4.65
N LYS A 155 14.31 8.00 -5.91
CA LYS A 155 15.68 7.60 -6.27
C LYS A 155 16.72 8.57 -5.69
N GLN A 156 16.49 9.88 -5.79
CA GLN A 156 17.36 10.90 -5.19
C GLN A 156 17.51 10.69 -3.68
N ILE A 157 16.41 10.39 -2.98
CA ILE A 157 16.45 10.09 -1.54
C ILE A 157 17.25 8.80 -1.27
N ALA A 158 17.05 7.76 -2.09
CA ALA A 158 17.75 6.49 -1.92
C ALA A 158 19.26 6.58 -2.18
N GLU A 159 19.68 7.52 -3.02
CA GLU A 159 21.08 7.73 -3.43
C GLU A 159 21.80 8.81 -2.60
N GLY A 160 21.08 9.56 -1.75
CA GLY A 160 21.60 10.51 -0.76
C GLY A 160 22.11 11.82 -1.34
#